data_AF-A0A7X7HT05-F1
#
_entry.id   AF-A0A7X7HT05-F1
#
_cell.length_a   1.000
_cell.length_b   1.000
_cell.length_c   1.000
_cell.angle_alpha   90.00
_cell.angle_beta   90.00
_cell.angle_gamma   90.00
#
_symmetry.space_group_name_H-M   'P 1'
#
loop_
_entity.id
_entity.type
_entity.pdbx_description
1 polymer ?
#
loop_
_entity_poly.entity_id
_entity_poly.type
_entity_poly.pdbx_seq_one_letter_code
_entity_poly.pdbx_strand_id
1 'polypeptide(L)' 'QRYEGAAAEQRQRTAAAVRSAGADHLVLRSDRDWLLDVVRFVVSRRERVHARRAGWGAR' A
#
# COMPACT_ATOMS: atom_id res chain seq x y z
N GLN A 1 -17.53 15.28 12.02
CA GLN A 1 -18.62 15.15 11.03
C GLN A 1 -18.17 15.57 9.62
N ARG A 2 -18.12 16.86 9.21
CA ARG A 2 -17.75 17.26 7.83
C ARG A 2 -16.27 17.07 7.46
N TYR A 3 -15.35 17.41 8.38
CA TYR A 3 -13.91 17.29 8.13
C TYR A 3 -13.44 15.83 8.03
N GLU A 4 -14.07 14.90 8.76
CA GLU A 4 -13.73 13.47 8.72
C GLU A 4 -14.09 12.85 7.36
N GLY A 5 -15.23 13.22 6.79
CA GLY A 5 -15.65 12.80 5.45
C GLY A 5 -14.72 13.33 4.36
N ALA A 6 -14.40 14.63 4.40
CA ALA A 6 -13.46 15.24 3.45
C ALA A 6 -12.05 14.62 3.53
N ALA A 7 -11.57 14.30 4.73
CA ALA A 7 -10.28 13.64 4.93
C ALA A 7 -10.29 12.19 4.42
N ALA A 8 -11.41 11.47 4.59
CA ALA A 8 -11.57 10.12 4.04
C ALA A 8 -11.57 10.12 2.51
N GLU A 9 -12.32 11.05 1.89
CA GLU A 9 -12.35 11.23 0.45
C GLU A 9 -10.96 11.57 -0.10
N GLN A 10 -10.24 12.50 0.53
CA GLN A 10 -8.88 12.84 0.13
C GLN A 10 -7.94 11.63 0.16
N ARG A 11 -8.00 10.81 1.21
CA ARG A 11 -7.20 9.58 1.29
C ARG A 11 -7.57 8.58 0.20
N GLN A 12 -8.85 8.44 -0.13
CA GLN A 12 -9.29 7.59 -1.23
C GLN A 12 -8.76 8.07 -2.57
N ARG A 13 -8.78 9.39 -2.82
CA ARG A 13 -8.21 10.00 -4.04
C ARG A 13 -6.71 9.75 -4.15
N THR A 14 -5.94 9.98 -3.08
CA THR A 14 -4.51 9.66 -3.05
C THR A 14 -4.26 8.18 -3.31
N ALA A 15 -5.02 7.29 -2.66
CA ALA A 15 -4.85 5.85 -2.84
C ALA A 15 -5.17 5.41 -4.28
N ALA A 16 -6.16 6.01 -4.92
CA ALA A 16 -6.48 5.76 -6.33
C ALA A 16 -5.35 6.22 -7.26
N ALA A 17 -4.82 7.43 -7.05
CA ALA A 17 -3.72 7.99 -7.86
C ALA A 17 -2.42 7.17 -7.74
N VAL A 18 -2.08 6.70 -6.54
CA VAL A 18 -0.88 5.86 -6.34
C VAL A 18 -1.03 4.52 -7.05
N ARG A 19 -2.21 3.88 -6.96
CA ARG A 19 -2.48 2.62 -7.64
C ARG A 19 -2.49 2.76 -9.16
N SER A 20 -3.06 3.83 -9.70
CA SER A 20 -3.07 4.06 -11.16
C SER A 20 -1.67 4.31 -11.72
N ALA A 21 -0.74 4.84 -10.90
CA ALA A 21 0.68 4.96 -11.25
C ALA A 21 1.45 3.63 -11.20
N GLY A 22 0.79 2.51 -10.87
CA GLY A 22 1.43 1.19 -10.74
C GLY A 22 2.29 1.02 -9.48
N ALA A 23 2.15 1.93 -8.50
CA ALA A 23 2.89 1.89 -7.25
C ALA A 23 2.12 1.16 -6.14
N ASP A 24 2.86 0.48 -5.27
CA ASP A 24 2.32 -0.06 -4.03
C ASP A 24 2.06 1.10 -3.04
N HIS A 25 0.94 1.04 -2.28
CA HIS A 25 0.54 2.10 -1.36
C HIS A 25 0.43 1.59 0.09
N LEU A 26 1.06 2.28 1.04
CA LEU A 26 0.95 2.04 2.49
C LEU A 26 0.39 3.30 3.17
N VAL A 27 -0.70 3.15 3.93
CA VAL A 27 -1.26 4.22 4.76
C VAL A 27 -0.79 4.03 6.19
N LEU A 28 -0.04 5.01 6.71
CA LEU A 28 0.42 5.01 8.10
C LEU A 28 -0.55 5.80 8.98
N ARG A 29 -0.73 5.34 10.23
CA ARG A 29 -1.42 6.11 11.27
C ARG A 29 -0.56 6.14 12.52
N SER A 30 -0.53 7.28 13.20
CA SER A 30 0.27 7.51 14.41
C SER A 30 -0.32 6.88 15.67
N ASP A 31 -1.59 6.47 15.64
CA ASP A 31 -2.32 5.89 16.76
C ASP A 31 -2.23 4.36 16.84
N ARG A 32 -1.50 3.76 15.91
CA ARG A 32 -1.22 2.32 15.85
C ARG A 32 0.27 2.09 15.66
N ASP A 33 0.70 0.85 15.85
CA ASP A 33 2.09 0.46 15.58
C ASP A 33 2.40 0.56 14.08
N TRP A 34 2.92 1.72 13.70
CA TRP A 34 3.27 2.03 12.31
C TRP A 34 4.51 1.24 11.85
N LEU A 35 5.38 0.81 12.75
CA LEU A 35 6.57 0.02 12.39
C LEU A 35 6.15 -1.38 11.94
N LEU A 36 5.23 -2.01 12.68
CA LEU A 36 4.68 -3.31 12.29
C LEU A 36 3.96 -3.24 10.94
N ASP A 37 3.22 -2.16 10.67
CA ASP A 37 2.58 -1.94 9.37
C ASP A 37 3.61 -1.82 8.23
N VAL A 38 4.73 -1.11 8.44
CA VAL A 38 5.84 -1.00 7.47
C VAL A 38 6.47 -2.37 7.21
N VAL A 39 6.78 -3.13 8.27
CA VAL A 39 7.39 -4.46 8.13
C VAL A 39 6.49 -5.38 7.32
N ARG A 40 5.21 -5.47 7.66
CA ARG A 40 4.21 -6.28 6.93
C ARG A 40 4.13 -5.88 5.46
N PHE A 41 4.13 -4.58 5.17
CA PHE A 41 4.12 -4.07 3.81
C PHE A 41 5.36 -4.50 3.02
N VAL A 42 6.56 -4.37 3.58
CA VAL A 42 7.82 -4.75 2.92
C VAL A 42 7.88 -6.25 2.67
N VAL A 43 7.50 -7.08 3.64
CA VAL A 43 7.44 -8.55 3.49
C VAL A 43 6.49 -8.93 2.36
N SER A 44 5.25 -8.44 2.38
CA SER A 44 4.25 -8.72 1.35
C SER A 44 4.72 -8.26 -0.03
N ARG A 45 5.40 -7.11 -0.12
CA ARG A 45 5.98 -6.60 -1.37
C ARG A 45 7.10 -7.50 -1.89
N ARG A 46 8.00 -7.94 -1.01
CA ARG A 46 9.11 -8.85 -1.35
C ARG A 46 8.59 -10.18 -1.91
N GLU A 47 7.56 -10.76 -1.27
CA GLU A 47 6.90 -11.98 -1.74
C GLU A 47 6.31 -11.81 -3.14
N ARG A 48 5.57 -10.73 -3.40
CA ARG A 48 5.01 -10.45 -4.74
C ARG A 48 6.10 -10.30 -5.79
N VAL A 49 7.20 -9.62 -5.49
CA VAL A 49 8.33 -9.43 -6.42
C VAL A 49 9.00 -10.76 -6.74
N HIS A 50 9.22 -11.61 -5.73
CA HIS A 50 9.81 -12.93 -5.94
C HIS A 50 8.90 -13.86 -6.73
N ALA A 51 7.59 -13.87 -6.44
CA ALA A 51 6.62 -14.66 -7.19
C ALA A 51 6.59 -14.27 -8.68
N ARG A 52 6.62 -12.96 -8.98
CA ARG A 52 6.71 -12.46 -10.37
C ARG A 52 7.99 -12.93 -11.08
N ARG A 53 9.13 -12.91 -10.39
CA ARG A 53 10.41 -13.39 -10.93
C ARG A 53 10.42 -14.91 -11.15
N ALA A 54 9.90 -15.67 -10.20
CA ALA A 54 9.81 -17.13 -10.32
C ALA A 54 8.89 -17.56 -11.48
N GLY A 55 7.78 -16.86 -11.68
CA GLY A 55 6.86 -17.10 -12.81
C GLY A 55 7.44 -16.73 -14.19
N TRP A 56 8.53 -15.98 -14.26
CA TRP A 56 9.24 -15.68 -15.52
C TRP A 56 10.26 -16.74 -15.92
N GLY A 57 10.69 -17.64 -15.01
CA GLY A 57 11.59 -18.75 -15.32
C GLY A 57 10.91 -20.02 -15.81
N ALA A 58 9.56 -20.05 -15.82
CA ALA A 58 8.75 -21.21 -16.20
C ALA A 58 8.13 -21.09 -17.61
N ARG A 59 8.58 -20.13 -18.42
CA ARG A 59 8.22 -20.01 -19.84
C ARG A 59 9.44 -20.19 -20.73
#